data_AF-W4AHU7-F1
#
_entry.id   AF-W4AHU7-F1
#
_cell.length_a   1.000
_cell.length_b   1.000
_cell.length_c   1.000
_cell.angle_alpha   90.00
_cell.angle_beta   90.00
_cell.angle_gamma   90.00
#
_symmetry.space_group_name_H-M   'P 1'
#
loop_
_entity.id
_entity.type
_entity.pdbx_description
1 polymer ?
#
loop_
_entity_poly.entity_id
_entity_poly.type
_entity_poly.pdbx_seq_one_letter_code
_entity_poly.pdbx_strand_id
1 'polypeptide(L)'
;MNKKWISTLLVVGILPIVISLVLSYLVFGDLFDAFQKMYDLRGKPTVTKDAVAALFLVLMFLLGVYGFLSTTLFSFLVWKVGERTLKVTEHSKQIEEKRDQEIVRESALIVYYDIERALSNLLEIYKSLIIKQGHPYPSRLFFSEDWNKNVATLRGHLLAQELRYLYRFYEDFFMLQSNLESWITKDGNDSLKAEVKRLADKYLVEAIPTPLILEFKVLIADVYFEEIMSLDLFVVFRKIHLATFPPEKVMRYTERNEEMQLDEWVITVNTVTFYKGGLDEIGKFKGRGQLYNSWGEQESGFSGEFIMGRPMIGSRLAFFGDAVRCKLTYKWDNGDREVSHIHIVSTKSAIPKALISGKLENGRINDGFDTWYAENGHMIYQGSVVNGYRQGQGTSYKKGRVSFSGEWEEDQFKNGTLYEKNEQVFHGEFKNGIPWNGEATKLRGFAYEDFTGVIVKGEPYSGGGYIFHRDECGRDFDDFTRIEEIDPEEEAEANIHAAEEFHARQNNELRRYESWEEYIAAEWADGKATHAEPVEENLLVKAWGDKVT
;
A
#
# COMPACT_ATOMS: atom_id res chain seq x y z
N MET A 1 10.68 -25.03 62.02
CA MET A 1 9.35 -24.50 62.39
C MET A 1 9.46 -22.98 62.54
N ASN A 2 8.59 -22.18 61.91
CA ASN A 2 8.76 -20.73 61.81
C ASN A 2 8.53 -20.02 63.17
N LYS A 3 9.39 -19.08 63.59
CA LYS A 3 9.34 -18.39 64.91
C LYS A 3 7.94 -17.84 65.26
N LYS A 4 7.17 -17.39 64.26
CA LYS A 4 5.81 -16.87 64.44
C LYS A 4 4.79 -17.94 64.88
N TRP A 5 4.96 -19.20 64.45
CA TRP A 5 4.08 -20.28 64.92
C TRP A 5 4.33 -20.62 66.39
N ILE A 6 5.59 -20.58 66.83
CA ILE A 6 5.96 -20.82 68.23
C ILE A 6 5.33 -19.76 69.15
N SER A 7 5.37 -18.46 68.77
CA SER A 7 4.72 -17.40 69.57
C SER A 7 3.20 -17.53 69.62
N THR A 8 2.54 -17.92 68.52
CA THR A 8 1.07 -18.11 68.52
C THR A 8 0.66 -19.30 69.39
N LEU A 9 1.43 -20.39 69.36
CA LEU A 9 1.17 -21.59 70.16
C LEU A 9 1.42 -21.33 71.66
N LEU A 10 2.44 -20.51 71.99
CA LEU A 10 2.66 -19.96 73.33
C LEU A 10 1.46 -19.13 73.83
N VAL A 11 0.95 -18.20 73.02
CA VAL A 11 -0.17 -17.33 73.43
C VAL A 11 -1.47 -18.10 73.57
N VAL A 12 -1.79 -19.04 72.66
CA VAL A 12 -3.04 -19.81 72.73
C VAL A 12 -2.99 -20.91 73.80
N GLY A 13 -1.83 -21.54 74.03
CA GLY A 13 -1.70 -22.65 74.98
C GLY A 13 -1.35 -22.23 76.41
N ILE A 14 -0.41 -21.29 76.59
CA ILE A 14 0.16 -20.99 77.91
C ILE A 14 -0.52 -19.78 78.58
N LEU A 15 -1.02 -18.80 77.82
CA LEU A 15 -1.73 -17.66 78.41
C LEU A 15 -2.99 -18.08 79.21
N PRO A 16 -3.85 -19.03 78.75
CA PRO A 16 -4.99 -19.48 79.53
C PRO A 16 -4.58 -20.22 80.81
N ILE A 17 -3.49 -20.99 80.77
CA ILE A 17 -2.95 -21.70 81.94
C ILE A 17 -2.46 -20.68 82.97
N VAL A 18 -1.71 -19.66 82.55
CA VAL A 18 -1.22 -18.59 83.43
C VAL A 18 -2.38 -17.78 84.01
N ILE A 19 -3.39 -17.40 83.21
CA ILE A 19 -4.59 -16.69 83.71
C ILE A 19 -5.38 -17.54 84.71
N SER A 20 -5.55 -18.84 84.46
CA SER A 20 -6.22 -19.77 85.38
C SER A 20 -5.46 -19.93 86.70
N LEU A 21 -4.12 -19.97 86.67
CA LEU A 21 -3.28 -20.00 87.87
C LEU A 21 -3.40 -18.68 88.65
N VAL A 22 -3.35 -17.52 87.99
CA VAL A 22 -3.50 -16.21 88.66
C VAL A 22 -4.89 -16.06 89.30
N LEU A 23 -5.96 -16.48 88.64
CA LEU A 23 -7.31 -16.48 89.21
C LEU A 23 -7.46 -17.47 90.37
N SER A 24 -6.88 -18.66 90.27
CA SER A 24 -6.86 -19.61 91.41
C SER A 24 -6.11 -19.04 92.61
N TYR A 25 -4.97 -18.37 92.39
CA TYR A 25 -4.23 -17.69 93.44
C TYR A 25 -5.05 -16.56 94.09
N LEU A 26 -5.71 -15.71 93.29
CA LEU A 26 -6.55 -14.61 93.79
C LEU A 26 -7.76 -15.09 94.61
N VAL A 27 -8.33 -16.26 94.31
CA VAL A 27 -9.50 -16.82 95.01
C VAL A 27 -9.11 -17.54 96.31
N PHE A 28 -7.97 -18.23 96.34
CA PHE A 28 -7.60 -19.11 97.46
C PHE A 28 -6.41 -18.61 98.30
N GLY A 29 -5.68 -17.58 97.87
CA GLY A 29 -4.50 -17.02 98.56
C GLY A 29 -3.22 -17.85 98.43
N ASP A 30 -3.34 -19.18 98.30
CA ASP A 30 -2.26 -20.12 97.98
C ASP A 30 -2.76 -21.16 96.97
N LEU A 31 -1.93 -21.44 95.95
CA LEU A 31 -2.18 -22.42 94.90
C LEU A 31 -2.11 -23.87 95.40
N PHE A 32 -1.28 -24.16 96.40
CA PHE A 32 -1.18 -25.52 96.96
C PHE A 32 -2.44 -25.84 97.78
N ASP A 33 -2.91 -24.87 98.54
CA ASP A 33 -4.12 -24.97 99.36
C ASP A 33 -5.40 -25.06 98.49
N ALA A 34 -5.42 -24.35 97.35
CA ALA A 34 -6.44 -24.52 96.31
C ALA A 34 -6.49 -25.96 95.77
N PHE A 35 -5.32 -26.52 95.44
CA PHE A 35 -5.21 -27.89 94.92
C PHE A 35 -5.60 -28.95 95.98
N GLN A 36 -5.14 -28.79 97.23
CA GLN A 36 -5.56 -29.63 98.37
C GLN A 36 -7.08 -29.63 98.54
N LYS A 37 -7.71 -28.45 98.62
CA LYS A 37 -9.18 -28.33 98.75
C LYS A 37 -9.94 -28.93 97.56
N MET A 38 -9.46 -28.73 96.33
CA MET A 38 -10.02 -29.38 95.13
C MET A 38 -9.91 -30.91 95.18
N TYR A 39 -8.81 -31.43 95.73
CA TYR A 39 -8.56 -32.86 95.86
C TYR A 39 -9.43 -33.50 96.95
N ASP A 40 -9.56 -32.86 98.12
CA ASP A 40 -10.34 -33.35 99.26
C ASP A 40 -11.87 -33.29 99.05
N LEU A 41 -12.32 -32.34 98.23
CA LEU A 41 -13.72 -32.19 97.83
C LEU A 41 -14.09 -33.02 96.58
N ARG A 42 -13.13 -33.73 95.98
CA ARG A 42 -13.35 -34.58 94.80
C ARG A 42 -14.44 -35.62 95.07
N GLY A 43 -15.54 -35.52 94.34
CA GLY A 43 -16.70 -36.43 94.49
C GLY A 43 -17.68 -36.07 95.61
N LYS A 44 -17.55 -34.92 96.28
CA LYS A 44 -18.44 -34.45 97.36
C LYS A 44 -19.22 -33.18 96.96
N PRO A 45 -20.12 -33.22 95.97
CA PRO A 45 -20.76 -32.03 95.40
C PRO A 45 -21.73 -31.27 96.33
N THR A 46 -22.10 -31.85 97.48
CA THR A 46 -23.18 -31.36 98.35
C THR A 46 -22.73 -30.64 99.62
N VAL A 47 -21.42 -30.53 99.89
CA VAL A 47 -20.91 -30.01 101.18
C VAL A 47 -20.92 -28.47 101.27
N THR A 48 -20.84 -27.76 100.15
CA THR A 48 -20.73 -26.29 100.11
C THR A 48 -21.53 -25.66 98.98
N LYS A 49 -22.82 -25.44 99.21
CA LYS A 49 -23.78 -24.91 98.22
C LYS A 49 -23.30 -23.60 97.56
N ASP A 50 -22.70 -22.71 98.35
CA ASP A 50 -22.21 -21.41 97.88
C ASP A 50 -20.84 -21.50 97.17
N ALA A 51 -19.97 -22.43 97.57
CA ALA A 51 -18.67 -22.59 96.93
C ALA A 51 -18.77 -23.27 95.55
N VAL A 52 -19.73 -24.19 95.37
CA VAL A 52 -20.03 -24.77 94.05
C VAL A 52 -20.57 -23.70 93.09
N ALA A 53 -21.42 -22.79 93.57
CA ALA A 53 -21.90 -21.66 92.79
C ALA A 53 -20.77 -20.69 92.41
N ALA A 54 -19.89 -20.35 93.35
CA ALA A 54 -18.72 -19.51 93.08
C ALA A 54 -17.74 -20.15 92.08
N LEU A 55 -17.42 -21.45 92.23
CA LEU A 55 -16.57 -22.19 91.31
C LEU A 55 -17.17 -22.23 89.90
N PHE A 56 -18.48 -22.47 89.78
CA PHE A 56 -19.18 -22.45 88.50
C PHE A 56 -19.14 -21.06 87.84
N LEU A 57 -19.32 -19.98 88.62
CA LEU A 57 -19.24 -18.61 88.12
C LEU A 57 -17.83 -18.26 87.62
N VAL A 58 -16.78 -18.63 88.36
CA VAL A 58 -15.38 -18.45 87.93
C VAL A 58 -15.07 -19.26 86.67
N LEU A 59 -15.55 -20.52 86.58
CA LEU A 59 -15.37 -21.36 85.40
C LEU A 59 -16.07 -20.77 84.17
N MET A 60 -17.32 -20.29 84.32
CA MET A 60 -18.08 -19.65 83.23
C MET A 60 -17.44 -18.34 82.78
N PHE A 61 -16.89 -17.55 83.71
CA PHE A 61 -16.13 -16.33 83.37
C PHE A 61 -14.84 -16.67 82.60
N LEU A 62 -14.08 -17.68 83.04
CA LEU A 62 -12.89 -18.18 82.34
C LEU A 62 -13.21 -18.68 80.93
N LEU A 63 -14.28 -19.47 80.75
CA LEU A 63 -14.74 -19.89 79.42
C LEU A 63 -15.16 -18.70 78.55
N GLY A 64 -15.84 -17.70 79.13
CA GLY A 64 -16.25 -16.48 78.43
C GLY A 64 -15.05 -15.66 77.94
N VAL A 65 -14.05 -15.43 78.79
CA VAL A 65 -12.80 -14.73 78.43
C VAL A 65 -12.01 -15.53 77.39
N TYR A 66 -11.89 -16.85 77.54
CA TYR A 66 -11.24 -17.70 76.56
C TYR A 66 -11.95 -17.68 75.20
N GLY A 67 -13.28 -17.76 75.20
CA GLY A 67 -14.11 -17.65 74.00
C GLY A 67 -13.89 -16.30 73.30
N PHE A 68 -13.95 -15.19 74.04
CA PHE A 68 -13.71 -13.85 73.50
C PHE A 68 -12.30 -13.69 72.89
N LEU A 69 -11.25 -14.14 73.58
CA LEU A 69 -9.87 -14.08 73.08
C LEU A 69 -9.66 -14.97 71.86
N SER A 70 -10.23 -16.19 71.86
CA SER A 70 -10.17 -17.14 70.75
C SER A 70 -10.89 -16.61 69.51
N THR A 71 -12.12 -16.11 69.66
CA THR A 71 -12.89 -15.48 68.57
C THR A 71 -12.16 -14.24 68.03
N THR A 72 -11.61 -13.38 68.90
CA THR A 72 -10.84 -12.20 68.48
C THR A 72 -9.60 -12.59 67.67
N LEU A 73 -8.82 -13.57 68.15
CA LEU A 73 -7.65 -14.07 67.43
C LEU A 73 -8.03 -14.72 66.10
N PHE A 74 -9.10 -15.52 66.08
CA PHE A 74 -9.61 -16.16 64.87
C PHE A 74 -10.07 -15.11 63.84
N SER A 75 -10.86 -14.11 64.26
CA SER A 75 -11.28 -12.99 63.41
C SER A 75 -10.08 -12.21 62.84
N PHE A 76 -9.06 -11.94 63.65
CA PHE A 76 -7.83 -11.29 63.19
C PHE A 76 -7.05 -12.15 62.17
N LEU A 77 -6.97 -13.47 62.38
CA LEU A 77 -6.33 -14.40 61.44
C LEU A 77 -7.12 -14.50 60.13
N VAL A 78 -8.45 -14.61 60.19
CA VAL A 78 -9.33 -14.62 59.02
C VAL A 78 -9.20 -13.32 58.22
N TRP A 79 -9.26 -12.16 58.88
CA TRP A 79 -9.06 -10.85 58.23
C TRP A 79 -7.70 -10.76 57.54
N LYS A 80 -6.62 -11.17 58.23
CA LYS A 80 -5.25 -11.17 57.70
C LYS A 80 -5.02 -12.15 56.55
N VAL A 81 -5.74 -13.27 56.53
CA VAL A 81 -5.75 -14.19 55.38
C VAL A 81 -6.54 -13.56 54.23
N GLY A 82 -7.71 -12.97 54.50
CA GLY A 82 -8.53 -12.27 53.50
C GLY A 82 -7.78 -11.15 52.78
N GLU A 83 -7.08 -10.28 53.52
CA GLU A 83 -6.25 -9.20 52.95
C GLU A 83 -5.15 -9.73 52.01
N ARG A 84 -4.56 -10.89 52.34
CA ARG A 84 -3.55 -11.55 51.52
C ARG A 84 -4.16 -12.20 50.28
N THR A 85 -5.29 -12.88 50.42
CA THR A 85 -6.00 -13.48 49.30
C THR A 85 -6.43 -12.41 48.31
N LEU A 86 -6.98 -11.28 48.78
CA LEU A 86 -7.35 -10.15 47.92
C LEU A 86 -6.16 -9.66 47.08
N LYS A 87 -5.01 -9.41 47.71
CA LYS A 87 -3.78 -8.98 47.01
C LYS A 87 -3.29 -9.99 45.97
N VAL A 88 -3.41 -11.30 46.26
CA VAL A 88 -3.07 -12.35 45.29
C VAL A 88 -4.06 -12.39 44.13
N THR A 89 -5.36 -12.22 44.40
CA THR A 89 -6.40 -12.16 43.36
C THR A 89 -6.24 -10.93 42.45
N GLU A 90 -5.99 -9.76 43.02
CA GLU A 90 -5.70 -8.52 42.28
C GLU A 90 -4.47 -8.67 41.39
N HIS A 91 -3.38 -9.23 41.93
CA HIS A 91 -2.15 -9.48 41.18
C HIS A 91 -2.35 -10.52 40.06
N SER A 92 -3.08 -11.60 40.34
CA SER A 92 -3.42 -12.62 39.33
C SER A 92 -4.25 -12.04 38.20
N LYS A 93 -5.21 -11.16 38.52
CA LYS A 93 -6.02 -10.43 37.53
C LYS A 93 -5.15 -9.53 36.65
N GLN A 94 -4.22 -8.76 37.24
CA GLN A 94 -3.28 -7.93 36.47
C GLN A 94 -2.38 -8.74 35.54
N ILE A 95 -1.92 -9.92 35.97
CA ILE A 95 -1.14 -10.84 35.13
C ILE A 95 -1.98 -11.36 33.96
N GLU A 96 -3.24 -11.72 34.20
CA GLU A 96 -4.17 -12.20 33.18
C GLU A 96 -4.52 -11.11 32.16
N GLU A 97 -4.90 -9.91 32.62
CA GLU A 97 -5.14 -8.74 31.75
C GLU A 97 -3.91 -8.40 30.89
N LYS A 98 -2.71 -8.47 31.47
CA LYS A 98 -1.46 -8.27 30.71
C LYS A 98 -1.21 -9.39 29.70
N ARG A 99 -1.41 -10.67 30.08
CA ARG A 99 -1.25 -11.81 29.17
C ARG A 99 -2.17 -11.68 27.96
N ASP A 100 -3.43 -11.29 28.19
CA ASP A 100 -4.41 -11.15 27.13
C ASP A 100 -4.08 -9.97 26.20
N GLN A 101 -3.53 -8.87 26.73
CA GLN A 101 -2.96 -7.77 25.94
C GLN A 101 -1.75 -8.20 25.09
N GLU A 102 -0.83 -9.00 25.65
CA GLU A 102 0.34 -9.51 24.92
C GLU A 102 -0.10 -10.44 23.77
N ILE A 103 -1.12 -11.30 23.98
CA ILE A 103 -1.71 -12.16 22.93
C ILE A 103 -2.30 -11.33 21.78
N VAL A 104 -3.01 -10.24 22.11
CA VAL A 104 -3.51 -9.28 21.10
C VAL A 104 -2.35 -8.64 20.35
N ARG A 105 -1.30 -8.19 21.06
CA ARG A 105 -0.14 -7.54 20.46
C ARG A 105 0.63 -8.46 19.51
N GLU A 106 0.85 -9.72 19.90
CA GLU A 106 1.47 -10.73 19.05
C GLU A 106 0.64 -11.01 17.79
N SER A 107 -0.67 -11.20 17.95
CA SER A 107 -1.59 -11.37 16.81
C SER A 107 -1.58 -10.15 15.87
N ALA A 108 -1.58 -8.93 16.43
CA ALA A 108 -1.53 -7.68 15.68
C ALA A 108 -0.22 -7.54 14.90
N LEU A 109 0.93 -7.87 15.51
CA LEU A 109 2.24 -7.84 14.86
C LEU A 109 2.32 -8.82 13.69
N ILE A 110 1.81 -10.04 13.85
CA ILE A 110 1.77 -11.03 12.77
C ILE A 110 0.94 -10.52 11.59
N VAL A 111 -0.27 -10.02 11.85
CA VAL A 111 -1.17 -9.48 10.82
C VAL A 111 -0.57 -8.24 10.15
N TYR A 112 0.07 -7.35 10.92
CA TYR A 112 0.76 -6.17 10.41
C TYR A 112 1.81 -6.54 9.35
N TYR A 113 2.74 -7.43 9.69
CA TYR A 113 3.80 -7.85 8.75
C TYR A 113 3.28 -8.75 7.62
N ASP A 114 2.22 -9.53 7.83
CA ASP A 114 1.54 -10.26 6.75
C ASP A 114 1.00 -9.32 5.67
N ILE A 115 0.38 -8.19 6.06
CA ILE A 115 -0.15 -7.19 5.12
C ILE A 115 0.99 -6.53 4.32
N GLU A 116 2.04 -6.03 4.99
CA GLU A 116 3.19 -5.41 4.30
C GLU A 116 3.84 -6.39 3.30
N ARG A 117 4.04 -7.65 3.72
CA ARG A 117 4.56 -8.72 2.88
C ARG A 117 3.66 -9.02 1.69
N ALA A 118 2.35 -9.08 1.87
CA ALA A 118 1.39 -9.32 0.80
C ALA A 118 1.47 -8.22 -0.29
N LEU A 119 1.48 -6.95 0.11
CA LEU A 119 1.55 -5.82 -0.81
C LEU A 119 2.92 -5.73 -1.50
N SER A 120 4.01 -6.02 -0.79
CA SER A 120 5.35 -6.07 -1.38
C SER A 120 5.44 -7.14 -2.47
N ASN A 121 4.93 -8.35 -2.17
CA ASN A 121 4.89 -9.47 -3.11
C ASN A 121 3.98 -9.16 -4.31
N LEU A 122 2.80 -8.58 -4.09
CA LEU A 122 1.87 -8.17 -5.16
C LEU A 122 2.54 -7.22 -6.15
N LEU A 123 3.30 -6.24 -5.65
CA LEU A 123 4.05 -5.29 -6.48
C LEU A 123 5.19 -5.95 -7.27
N GLU A 124 5.97 -6.85 -6.67
CA GLU A 124 7.01 -7.57 -7.43
C GLU A 124 6.42 -8.52 -8.48
N ILE A 125 5.28 -9.19 -8.18
CA ILE A 125 4.58 -10.04 -9.15
C ILE A 125 4.03 -9.19 -10.29
N TYR A 126 3.40 -8.04 -10.01
CA TYR A 126 2.95 -7.11 -11.04
C TYR A 126 4.11 -6.70 -11.95
N LYS A 127 5.25 -6.31 -11.36
CA LYS A 127 6.45 -5.90 -12.08
C LYS A 127 7.04 -7.03 -12.95
N SER A 128 7.06 -8.27 -12.47
CA SER A 128 7.63 -9.39 -13.23
C SER A 128 6.69 -9.93 -14.31
N LEU A 129 5.39 -10.02 -14.02
CA LEU A 129 4.39 -10.66 -14.88
C LEU A 129 3.74 -9.70 -15.89
N ILE A 130 3.47 -8.46 -15.48
CA ILE A 130 2.75 -7.47 -16.32
C ILE A 130 3.75 -6.57 -17.05
N ILE A 131 4.68 -5.94 -16.33
CA ILE A 131 5.66 -5.01 -16.93
C ILE A 131 6.73 -5.77 -17.73
N LYS A 132 7.45 -6.69 -17.08
CA LYS A 132 8.50 -7.47 -17.74
C LYS A 132 7.99 -8.60 -18.63
N GLN A 133 6.69 -8.95 -18.56
CA GLN A 133 6.06 -10.05 -19.29
C GLN A 133 6.79 -11.42 -19.12
N GLY A 134 7.40 -11.63 -17.95
CA GLY A 134 8.16 -12.83 -17.61
C GLY A 134 7.46 -13.73 -16.60
N HIS A 135 8.23 -14.62 -15.97
CA HIS A 135 7.75 -15.48 -14.90
C HIS A 135 7.27 -14.66 -13.67
N PRO A 136 6.23 -15.10 -12.95
CA PRO A 136 5.80 -14.46 -11.71
C PRO A 136 6.88 -14.60 -10.63
N TYR A 137 7.22 -13.48 -9.97
CA TYR A 137 8.22 -13.41 -8.92
C TYR A 137 7.74 -12.53 -7.74
N PRO A 138 7.72 -13.04 -6.50
CA PRO A 138 7.98 -14.42 -6.13
C PRO A 138 6.97 -15.41 -6.72
N SER A 139 7.40 -16.62 -7.04
CA SER A 139 6.55 -17.69 -7.56
C SER A 139 5.71 -18.40 -6.49
N ARG A 140 5.91 -18.04 -5.22
CA ARG A 140 5.19 -18.59 -4.07
C ARG A 140 5.01 -17.52 -2.99
N LEU A 141 3.85 -17.51 -2.35
CA LEU A 141 3.56 -16.67 -1.20
C LEU A 141 3.65 -17.47 0.09
N PHE A 142 3.91 -16.77 1.20
CA PHE A 142 3.96 -17.35 2.54
C PHE A 142 3.19 -16.42 3.49
N PHE A 143 2.32 -17.00 4.31
CA PHE A 143 1.49 -16.32 5.31
C PHE A 143 1.52 -17.09 6.63
N SER A 144 1.01 -16.51 7.71
CA SER A 144 0.85 -17.24 8.97
C SER A 144 -0.14 -18.41 8.83
N GLU A 145 0.21 -19.60 9.29
CA GLU A 145 -0.71 -20.76 9.32
C GLU A 145 -1.95 -20.46 10.21
N ASP A 146 -1.71 -19.75 11.32
CA ASP A 146 -2.70 -19.35 12.32
C ASP A 146 -3.41 -18.01 11.98
N TRP A 147 -3.34 -17.53 10.73
CA TRP A 147 -3.87 -16.21 10.33
C TRP A 147 -5.33 -15.98 10.78
N ASN A 148 -6.19 -16.99 10.64
CA ASN A 148 -7.61 -16.92 11.02
C ASN A 148 -7.81 -16.58 12.51
N LYS A 149 -6.96 -17.16 13.37
CA LYS A 149 -6.93 -16.95 14.82
C LYS A 149 -6.36 -15.57 15.14
N ASN A 150 -5.25 -15.19 14.49
CA ASN A 150 -4.64 -13.87 14.68
C ASN A 150 -5.61 -12.74 14.31
N VAL A 151 -6.33 -12.86 13.18
CA VAL A 151 -7.41 -11.95 12.77
C VAL A 151 -8.54 -11.96 13.82
N ALA A 152 -9.01 -13.13 14.25
CA ALA A 152 -10.10 -13.23 15.24
C ALA A 152 -9.78 -12.54 16.58
N THR A 153 -8.52 -12.58 17.03
CA THR A 153 -8.05 -11.89 18.24
C THR A 153 -8.29 -10.37 18.17
N LEU A 154 -8.23 -9.77 16.97
CA LEU A 154 -8.37 -8.32 16.76
C LEU A 154 -9.83 -7.82 16.86
N ARG A 155 -10.80 -8.68 17.15
CA ARG A 155 -12.23 -8.33 17.27
C ARG A 155 -12.58 -7.24 18.29
N GLY A 156 -11.67 -6.96 19.25
CA GLY A 156 -11.81 -5.86 20.21
C GLY A 156 -11.32 -4.50 19.69
N HIS A 157 -10.52 -4.50 18.60
CA HIS A 157 -9.82 -3.33 18.07
C HIS A 157 -10.33 -2.93 16.67
N LEU A 158 -10.90 -3.88 15.92
CA LEU A 158 -11.46 -3.68 14.58
C LEU A 158 -12.98 -3.77 14.57
N LEU A 159 -13.63 -2.98 13.72
CA LEU A 159 -15.07 -3.09 13.48
C LEU A 159 -15.39 -4.41 12.77
N ALA A 160 -16.59 -4.97 12.98
CA ALA A 160 -17.00 -6.23 12.33
C ALA A 160 -16.90 -6.20 10.78
N GLN A 161 -17.04 -5.01 10.18
CA GLN A 161 -16.87 -4.78 8.73
C GLN A 161 -15.39 -4.73 8.30
N GLU A 162 -14.50 -4.27 9.16
CA GLU A 162 -13.04 -4.23 8.94
C GLU A 162 -12.45 -5.63 9.12
N LEU A 163 -12.96 -6.37 10.11
CA LEU A 163 -12.63 -7.77 10.32
C LEU A 163 -13.01 -8.62 9.09
N ARG A 164 -14.23 -8.43 8.54
CA ARG A 164 -14.64 -9.09 7.27
C ARG A 164 -13.78 -8.68 6.07
N TYR A 165 -13.37 -7.41 6.00
CA TYR A 165 -12.45 -6.94 4.95
C TYR A 165 -11.10 -7.66 5.04
N LEU A 166 -10.57 -7.84 6.25
CA LEU A 166 -9.32 -8.55 6.51
C LEU A 166 -9.41 -10.06 6.25
N TYR A 167 -10.53 -10.72 6.60
CA TYR A 167 -10.76 -12.12 6.18
C TYR A 167 -10.71 -12.25 4.64
N ARG A 168 -11.41 -11.36 3.93
CA ARG A 168 -11.42 -11.35 2.47
C ARG A 168 -10.05 -11.00 1.85
N PHE A 169 -9.22 -10.20 2.53
CA PHE A 169 -7.84 -9.93 2.14
C PHE A 169 -7.00 -11.22 2.14
N TYR A 170 -7.01 -11.97 3.24
CA TYR A 170 -6.30 -13.24 3.29
C TYR A 170 -6.85 -14.24 2.26
N GLU A 171 -8.17 -14.38 2.13
CA GLU A 171 -8.80 -15.24 1.09
C GLU A 171 -8.31 -14.89 -0.32
N ASP A 172 -8.31 -13.60 -0.70
CA ASP A 172 -7.80 -13.12 -1.99
C ASP A 172 -6.32 -13.48 -2.21
N PHE A 173 -5.48 -13.37 -1.17
CA PHE A 173 -4.06 -13.70 -1.27
C PHE A 173 -3.76 -15.21 -1.23
N PHE A 174 -4.59 -16.04 -0.59
CA PHE A 174 -4.50 -17.50 -0.69
C PHE A 174 -4.96 -18.01 -2.06
N MET A 175 -5.96 -17.36 -2.68
CA MET A 175 -6.32 -17.63 -4.08
C MET A 175 -5.16 -17.29 -5.03
N LEU A 176 -4.54 -16.11 -4.87
CA LEU A 176 -3.34 -15.74 -5.62
C LEU A 176 -2.20 -16.76 -5.40
N GLN A 177 -1.97 -17.21 -4.16
CA GLN A 177 -0.96 -18.24 -3.87
C GLN A 177 -1.26 -19.54 -4.63
N SER A 178 -2.50 -20.03 -4.59
CA SER A 178 -2.90 -21.26 -5.29
C SER A 178 -2.73 -21.12 -6.81
N ASN A 179 -3.08 -19.96 -7.37
CA ASN A 179 -2.94 -19.69 -8.80
C ASN A 179 -1.46 -19.59 -9.21
N LEU A 180 -0.60 -18.97 -8.41
CA LEU A 180 0.87 -18.94 -8.60
C LEU A 180 1.49 -20.34 -8.56
N GLU A 181 1.12 -21.17 -7.58
CA GLU A 181 1.59 -22.55 -7.50
C GLU A 181 1.11 -23.40 -8.70
N SER A 182 -0.11 -23.14 -9.21
CA SER A 182 -0.65 -23.80 -10.40
C SER A 182 -0.05 -23.32 -11.73
N TRP A 183 0.47 -22.09 -11.78
CA TRP A 183 1.00 -21.44 -13.00
C TRP A 183 2.14 -22.24 -13.65
N ILE A 184 2.92 -22.96 -12.85
CA ILE A 184 4.00 -23.86 -13.29
C ILE A 184 3.46 -25.00 -14.19
N THR A 185 2.16 -25.30 -14.13
CA THR A 185 1.55 -26.49 -14.77
C THR A 185 0.60 -26.20 -15.93
N LYS A 186 0.29 -24.93 -16.23
CA LYS A 186 -0.70 -24.55 -17.25
C LYS A 186 -0.25 -23.33 -18.05
N ASP A 187 -0.21 -23.47 -19.38
CA ASP A 187 -0.24 -22.34 -20.29
C ASP A 187 -1.55 -21.55 -20.09
N GLY A 188 -1.45 -20.42 -19.38
CA GLY A 188 -2.61 -19.68 -18.87
C GLY A 188 -2.23 -18.29 -18.39
N ASN A 189 -1.58 -17.52 -19.25
CA ASN A 189 -0.91 -16.27 -18.89
C ASN A 189 -1.87 -15.17 -18.41
N ASP A 190 -3.12 -15.15 -18.90
CA ASP A 190 -4.00 -13.98 -18.74
C ASP A 190 -4.89 -14.03 -17.49
N SER A 191 -5.25 -15.21 -16.99
CA SER A 191 -6.04 -15.33 -15.75
C SER A 191 -5.27 -14.82 -14.54
N LEU A 192 -3.97 -15.16 -14.43
CA LEU A 192 -3.12 -14.68 -13.33
C LEU A 192 -2.85 -13.16 -13.46
N LYS A 193 -2.62 -12.65 -14.68
CA LYS A 193 -2.49 -11.19 -14.92
C LYS A 193 -3.75 -10.44 -14.51
N ALA A 194 -4.94 -10.95 -14.86
CA ALA A 194 -6.21 -10.34 -14.50
C ALA A 194 -6.43 -10.33 -12.97
N GLU A 195 -6.09 -11.42 -12.28
CA GLU A 195 -6.12 -11.47 -10.82
C GLU A 195 -5.14 -10.47 -10.17
N VAL A 196 -3.89 -10.43 -10.62
CA VAL A 196 -2.88 -9.50 -10.10
C VAL A 196 -3.29 -8.04 -10.31
N LYS A 197 -3.87 -7.70 -11.47
CA LYS A 197 -4.45 -6.36 -11.72
C LYS A 197 -5.62 -6.07 -10.75
N ARG A 198 -6.60 -6.98 -10.65
CA ARG A 198 -7.75 -6.84 -9.73
C ARG A 198 -7.31 -6.64 -8.27
N LEU A 199 -6.28 -7.34 -7.81
CA LEU A 199 -5.76 -7.22 -6.45
C LEU A 199 -5.01 -5.90 -6.25
N ALA A 200 -4.26 -5.45 -7.26
CA ALA A 200 -3.62 -4.13 -7.26
C ALA A 200 -4.68 -3.01 -7.15
N ASP A 201 -5.69 -3.01 -8.02
CA ASP A 201 -6.77 -2.01 -8.04
C ASP A 201 -7.59 -1.97 -6.74
N LYS A 202 -7.63 -3.09 -5.99
CA LYS A 202 -8.40 -3.22 -4.74
C LYS A 202 -7.61 -2.82 -3.49
N TYR A 203 -6.33 -3.12 -3.44
CA TYR A 203 -5.50 -3.01 -2.23
C TYR A 203 -4.43 -1.93 -2.30
N LEU A 204 -4.11 -1.42 -3.49
CA LEU A 204 -3.25 -0.26 -3.65
C LEU A 204 -4.06 1.05 -3.66
N VAL A 205 -3.36 2.17 -3.50
CA VAL A 205 -3.93 3.52 -3.46
C VAL A 205 -4.78 3.82 -4.69
N GLU A 206 -6.00 4.30 -4.45
CA GLU A 206 -7.01 4.46 -5.49
C GLU A 206 -6.60 5.51 -6.53
N ALA A 207 -7.05 5.35 -7.79
CA ALA A 207 -6.81 6.30 -8.89
C ALA A 207 -5.34 6.55 -9.29
N ILE A 208 -4.35 5.88 -8.68
CA ILE A 208 -2.94 5.92 -9.14
C ILE A 208 -2.63 4.66 -9.96
N PRO A 209 -2.16 4.78 -11.21
CA PRO A 209 -1.73 3.61 -11.99
C PRO A 209 -0.64 2.80 -11.27
N THR A 210 -0.82 1.49 -11.14
CA THR A 210 0.18 0.62 -10.48
C THR A 210 1.60 0.71 -11.06
N PRO A 211 1.82 0.89 -12.39
CA PRO A 211 3.16 1.16 -12.92
C PRO A 211 3.81 2.42 -12.32
N LEU A 212 3.04 3.49 -12.12
CA LEU A 212 3.50 4.72 -11.50
C LEU A 212 3.86 4.53 -10.02
N ILE A 213 3.07 3.73 -9.28
CA ILE A 213 3.41 3.31 -7.90
C ILE A 213 4.74 2.54 -7.86
N LEU A 214 5.00 1.68 -8.87
CA LEU A 214 6.26 0.95 -8.98
C LEU A 214 7.45 1.84 -9.33
N GLU A 215 7.26 2.85 -10.19
CA GLU A 215 8.26 3.91 -10.43
C GLU A 215 8.59 4.64 -9.12
N PHE A 216 7.59 4.96 -8.30
CA PHE A 216 7.78 5.62 -7.01
C PHE A 216 8.51 4.74 -5.99
N LYS A 217 8.13 3.45 -5.85
CA LYS A 217 8.78 2.50 -4.92
C LYS A 217 10.30 2.41 -5.14
N VAL A 218 10.76 2.49 -6.40
CA VAL A 218 12.20 2.41 -6.75
C VAL A 218 13.00 3.65 -6.29
N LEU A 219 12.33 4.77 -5.99
CA LEU A 219 12.97 6.03 -5.63
C LEU A 219 13.19 6.23 -4.12
N ILE A 220 12.87 5.23 -3.28
CA ILE A 220 12.78 5.33 -1.82
C ILE A 220 13.65 4.24 -1.16
N ALA A 221 14.38 4.60 -0.10
CA ALA A 221 15.14 3.63 0.72
C ALA A 221 14.27 2.94 1.78
N ASP A 222 13.42 3.71 2.47
CA ASP A 222 12.51 3.25 3.52
C ASP A 222 11.06 3.32 3.03
N VAL A 223 10.50 2.20 2.58
CA VAL A 223 9.12 2.15 2.07
C VAL A 223 8.13 2.08 3.23
N TYR A 224 7.45 3.19 3.49
CA TYR A 224 6.25 3.20 4.32
C TYR A 224 5.07 2.63 3.51
N PHE A 225 4.77 1.35 3.72
CA PHE A 225 3.71 0.63 2.99
C PHE A 225 2.33 1.30 3.10
N GLU A 226 2.10 2.08 4.15
CA GLU A 226 0.90 2.90 4.41
C GLU A 226 0.54 3.83 3.25
N GLU A 227 1.54 4.28 2.49
CA GLU A 227 1.39 5.27 1.43
C GLU A 227 0.95 4.64 0.10
N ILE A 228 1.22 3.34 -0.10
CA ILE A 228 0.79 2.58 -1.29
C ILE A 228 -0.58 1.90 -1.13
N MET A 229 -1.17 1.84 0.07
CA MET A 229 -2.43 1.13 0.36
C MET A 229 -3.66 1.87 -0.17
N SER A 230 -4.77 1.18 -0.46
CA SER A 230 -6.10 1.81 -0.57
C SER A 230 -6.52 2.45 0.75
N LEU A 231 -7.39 3.46 0.74
CA LEU A 231 -7.79 4.19 1.96
C LEU A 231 -8.45 3.27 2.99
N ASP A 232 -9.22 2.26 2.55
CA ASP A 232 -9.82 1.28 3.46
C ASP A 232 -8.76 0.38 4.11
N LEU A 233 -7.77 -0.11 3.33
CA LEU A 233 -6.68 -0.91 3.88
C LEU A 233 -5.80 -0.06 4.82
N PHE A 234 -5.52 1.20 4.47
CA PHE A 234 -4.80 2.16 5.33
C PHE A 234 -5.48 2.31 6.69
N VAL A 235 -6.80 2.56 6.75
CA VAL A 235 -7.51 2.72 8.04
C VAL A 235 -7.42 1.44 8.89
N VAL A 236 -7.61 0.27 8.28
CA VAL A 236 -7.52 -1.02 8.97
C VAL A 236 -6.08 -1.26 9.46
N PHE A 237 -5.08 -1.01 8.61
CA PHE A 237 -3.67 -1.17 8.92
C PHE A 237 -3.20 -0.24 10.04
N ARG A 238 -3.60 1.04 10.04
CA ARG A 238 -3.33 1.98 11.14
C ARG A 238 -3.97 1.51 12.45
N LYS A 239 -5.20 0.98 12.44
CA LYS A 239 -5.83 0.39 13.65
C LYS A 239 -5.10 -0.87 14.15
N ILE A 240 -4.59 -1.70 13.24
CA ILE A 240 -3.74 -2.86 13.59
C ILE A 240 -2.42 -2.38 14.20
N HIS A 241 -1.76 -1.40 13.57
CA HIS A 241 -0.55 -0.76 14.10
C HIS A 241 -0.78 -0.19 15.51
N LEU A 242 -1.92 0.45 15.79
CA LEU A 242 -2.23 0.89 17.15
C LEU A 242 -2.28 -0.28 18.16
N ALA A 243 -2.75 -1.46 17.74
CA ALA A 243 -2.80 -2.67 18.55
C ALA A 243 -1.45 -3.40 18.69
N THR A 244 -0.41 -3.02 17.96
CA THR A 244 0.96 -3.55 18.16
C THR A 244 1.70 -2.88 19.32
N PHE A 245 1.12 -1.85 19.95
CA PHE A 245 1.69 -1.17 21.11
C PHE A 245 0.96 -1.57 22.40
N PRO A 246 1.70 -1.75 23.51
CA PRO A 246 1.08 -1.98 24.82
C PRO A 246 0.43 -0.68 25.33
N PRO A 247 -0.56 -0.74 26.23
CA PRO A 247 -1.38 0.44 26.59
C PRO A 247 -0.60 1.62 27.16
N GLU A 248 0.54 1.41 27.84
CA GLU A 248 1.37 2.47 28.43
C GLU A 248 2.10 3.31 27.36
N LYS A 249 2.07 2.86 26.10
CA LYS A 249 2.66 3.53 24.93
C LYS A 249 1.63 4.35 24.14
N VAL A 250 0.34 4.21 24.47
CA VAL A 250 -0.79 4.85 23.80
C VAL A 250 -1.43 5.88 24.73
N MET A 251 -1.24 7.16 24.43
CA MET A 251 -1.85 8.26 25.21
C MET A 251 -3.14 8.72 24.54
N ARG A 252 -4.14 9.06 25.36
CA ARG A 252 -5.41 9.65 24.91
C ARG A 252 -5.74 10.86 25.79
N TYR A 253 -5.97 12.00 25.17
CA TYR A 253 -6.33 13.25 25.85
C TYR A 253 -7.23 14.11 24.95
N THR A 254 -7.80 15.17 25.50
CA THR A 254 -8.55 16.18 24.75
C THR A 254 -7.71 17.44 24.59
N GLU A 255 -7.70 18.01 23.39
CA GLU A 255 -7.04 19.27 23.07
C GLU A 255 -8.08 20.24 22.47
N ARG A 256 -8.07 21.50 22.91
CA ARG A 256 -8.99 22.50 22.37
C ARG A 256 -8.48 23.00 21.04
N ASN A 257 -9.24 22.77 19.97
CA ASN A 257 -8.99 23.36 18.67
C ASN A 257 -9.41 24.85 18.69
N GLU A 258 -8.44 25.76 18.69
CA GLU A 258 -8.70 27.20 18.79
C GLU A 258 -9.40 27.77 17.55
N GLU A 259 -9.15 27.21 16.36
CA GLU A 259 -9.81 27.64 15.12
C GLU A 259 -11.29 27.23 15.09
N MET A 260 -11.61 26.02 15.56
CA MET A 260 -12.96 25.48 15.55
C MET A 260 -13.76 25.73 16.84
N GLN A 261 -13.10 26.21 17.90
CA GLN A 261 -13.69 26.40 19.24
C GLN A 261 -14.36 25.13 19.81
N LEU A 262 -13.75 23.97 19.54
CA LEU A 262 -14.23 22.65 19.94
C LEU A 262 -13.10 21.83 20.55
N ASP A 263 -13.42 20.96 21.50
CA ASP A 263 -12.46 20.00 22.06
C ASP A 263 -12.40 18.76 21.16
N GLU A 264 -11.19 18.40 20.73
CA GLU A 264 -10.92 17.23 19.90
C GLU A 264 -10.17 16.17 20.70
N TRP A 265 -10.46 14.89 20.44
CA TRP A 265 -9.66 13.81 21.00
C TRP A 265 -8.36 13.67 20.24
N VAL A 266 -7.25 13.66 20.96
CA VAL A 266 -5.92 13.35 20.45
C VAL A 266 -5.49 12.00 20.98
N ILE A 267 -5.06 11.13 20.06
CA ILE A 267 -4.45 9.84 20.35
C ILE A 267 -3.01 9.89 19.85
N THR A 268 -2.05 9.57 20.71
CA THR A 268 -0.63 9.48 20.32
C THR A 268 -0.02 8.13 20.71
N VAL A 269 0.99 7.70 19.95
CA VAL A 269 1.74 6.46 20.15
C VAL A 269 3.22 6.82 20.18
N ASN A 270 3.91 6.57 21.30
CA ASN A 270 5.33 7.00 21.48
C ASN A 270 5.57 8.47 21.05
N THR A 271 4.71 9.40 21.51
CA THR A 271 4.68 10.83 21.14
C THR A 271 4.31 11.17 19.70
N VAL A 272 4.21 10.20 18.78
CA VAL A 272 3.73 10.41 17.41
C VAL A 272 2.20 10.50 17.40
N THR A 273 1.63 11.52 16.76
CA THR A 273 0.17 11.64 16.63
C THR A 273 -0.38 10.52 15.74
N PHE A 274 -1.40 9.83 16.24
CA PHE A 274 -2.11 8.78 15.52
C PHE A 274 -3.46 9.27 14.97
N TYR A 275 -4.23 9.97 15.80
CA TYR A 275 -5.54 10.51 15.42
C TYR A 275 -5.83 11.81 16.16
N LYS A 276 -6.44 12.78 15.48
CA LYS A 276 -7.02 13.99 16.08
C LYS A 276 -8.44 14.19 15.55
N GLY A 277 -9.46 14.31 16.40
CA GLY A 277 -10.84 14.56 15.96
C GLY A 277 -11.92 14.01 16.88
N GLY A 278 -13.12 13.82 16.35
CA GLY A 278 -14.27 13.33 17.13
C GLY A 278 -14.27 11.81 17.38
N LEU A 279 -14.67 11.41 18.58
CA LEU A 279 -14.94 10.01 18.93
C LEU A 279 -16.41 9.82 19.35
N ASP A 280 -16.96 8.63 19.11
CA ASP A 280 -18.25 8.21 19.68
C ASP A 280 -18.11 7.67 21.11
N GLU A 281 -19.24 7.34 21.74
CA GLU A 281 -19.33 6.83 23.12
C GLU A 281 -18.54 5.52 23.36
N ILE A 282 -18.16 4.83 22.28
CA ILE A 282 -17.42 3.56 22.30
C ILE A 282 -16.00 3.75 21.72
N GLY A 283 -15.55 5.01 21.57
CA GLY A 283 -14.19 5.36 21.14
C GLY A 283 -13.90 5.19 19.65
N LYS A 284 -14.92 5.13 18.78
CA LYS A 284 -14.75 5.05 17.31
C LYS A 284 -14.70 6.44 16.68
N PHE A 285 -13.95 6.60 15.58
CA PHE A 285 -13.88 7.87 14.85
C PHE A 285 -15.27 8.32 14.36
N LYS A 286 -15.64 9.57 14.61
CA LYS A 286 -16.96 10.14 14.30
C LYS A 286 -16.87 11.64 14.02
N GLY A 287 -17.51 12.08 12.95
CA GLY A 287 -17.43 13.47 12.48
C GLY A 287 -16.04 13.77 11.93
N ARG A 288 -15.67 15.06 11.92
CA ARG A 288 -14.36 15.51 11.44
C ARG A 288 -13.20 14.92 12.28
N GLY A 289 -12.13 14.55 11.58
CA GLY A 289 -10.85 14.23 12.17
C GLY A 289 -9.76 13.93 11.13
N GLN A 290 -8.54 13.73 11.62
CA GLN A 290 -7.37 13.35 10.86
C GLN A 290 -6.77 12.06 11.45
N LEU A 291 -6.57 11.06 10.59
CA LEU A 291 -5.86 9.81 10.86
C LEU A 291 -4.48 9.88 10.19
N TYR A 292 -3.44 9.94 11.01
CA TYR A 292 -2.05 10.12 10.59
C TYR A 292 -1.38 8.77 10.28
N ASN A 293 -0.32 8.81 9.49
CA ASN A 293 0.56 7.67 9.23
C ASN A 293 1.50 7.39 10.41
N SER A 294 2.47 6.49 10.24
CA SER A 294 3.38 6.00 11.30
C SER A 294 4.40 7.03 11.80
N TRP A 295 4.63 8.13 11.08
CA TRP A 295 5.64 9.16 11.41
C TRP A 295 4.98 10.44 11.94
N GLY A 296 3.67 10.61 11.71
CA GLY A 296 2.86 11.68 12.31
C GLY A 296 3.26 13.09 11.89
N GLU A 297 3.85 13.24 10.70
CA GLU A 297 4.17 14.53 10.11
C GLU A 297 2.89 15.33 9.82
N GLN A 298 2.97 16.66 9.89
CA GLN A 298 1.80 17.53 9.66
C GLN A 298 1.17 17.27 8.30
N GLU A 299 -0.16 17.36 8.25
CA GLU A 299 -1.00 17.12 7.05
C GLU A 299 -1.00 15.70 6.47
N SER A 300 -0.15 14.78 6.95
CA SER A 300 -0.07 13.39 6.44
C SER A 300 -1.31 12.52 6.77
N GLY A 301 -1.50 11.47 5.97
CA GLY A 301 -2.58 10.51 6.16
C GLY A 301 -3.92 10.99 5.59
N PHE A 302 -5.04 10.67 6.24
CA PHE A 302 -6.39 11.06 5.82
C PHE A 302 -6.98 12.12 6.76
N SER A 303 -7.53 13.21 6.21
CA SER A 303 -8.30 14.22 6.93
C SER A 303 -9.69 14.39 6.31
N GLY A 304 -10.74 14.31 7.13
CA GLY A 304 -12.12 14.36 6.64
C GLY A 304 -13.20 13.93 7.64
N GLU A 305 -14.39 13.67 7.12
CA GLU A 305 -15.57 13.19 7.85
C GLU A 305 -15.54 11.67 8.03
N PHE A 306 -15.69 11.22 9.28
CA PHE A 306 -15.83 9.83 9.67
C PHE A 306 -17.27 9.49 10.06
N ILE A 307 -17.87 8.48 9.43
CA ILE A 307 -19.19 7.95 9.81
C ILE A 307 -19.02 6.50 10.23
N MET A 308 -19.50 6.16 11.43
CA MET A 308 -19.36 4.81 12.02
C MET A 308 -17.92 4.26 11.99
N GLY A 309 -16.91 5.12 12.22
CA GLY A 309 -15.50 4.74 12.22
C GLY A 309 -14.83 4.59 10.85
N ARG A 310 -15.52 4.92 9.74
CA ARG A 310 -15.02 4.88 8.36
C ARG A 310 -14.86 6.28 7.76
N PRO A 311 -13.80 6.56 6.97
CA PRO A 311 -13.67 7.81 6.24
C PRO A 311 -14.64 7.84 5.04
N MET A 312 -15.41 8.92 4.93
CA MET A 312 -16.48 9.09 3.93
C MET A 312 -16.14 10.16 2.89
N ILE A 313 -15.79 11.36 3.34
CA ILE A 313 -15.51 12.54 2.52
C ILE A 313 -14.28 13.22 3.12
N GLY A 314 -13.34 13.68 2.29
CA GLY A 314 -12.12 14.33 2.78
C GLY A 314 -10.98 14.27 1.77
N SER A 315 -9.76 14.43 2.25
CA SER A 315 -8.56 14.25 1.43
C SER A 315 -7.50 13.41 2.13
N ARG A 316 -6.80 12.60 1.35
CA ARG A 316 -5.59 11.90 1.78
C ARG A 316 -4.36 12.58 1.17
N LEU A 317 -3.37 12.86 2.00
CA LEU A 317 -2.05 13.30 1.58
C LEU A 317 -1.08 12.13 1.78
N ALA A 318 -0.41 11.74 0.70
CA ALA A 318 0.51 10.62 0.66
C ALA A 318 1.89 11.04 0.14
N PHE A 319 2.95 10.47 0.71
CA PHE A 319 4.34 10.83 0.43
C PHE A 319 5.13 9.59 -0.01
N PHE A 320 5.70 9.64 -1.21
CA PHE A 320 6.55 8.58 -1.73
C PHE A 320 8.02 8.99 -1.59
N GLY A 321 8.48 8.98 -0.33
CA GLY A 321 9.73 9.61 0.10
C GLY A 321 9.76 11.12 -0.19
N ASP A 322 10.95 11.71 -0.21
CA ASP A 322 11.17 13.13 -0.52
C ASP A 322 10.84 13.49 -1.99
N ALA A 323 10.48 12.49 -2.80
CA ALA A 323 10.52 12.55 -4.26
C ALA A 323 9.19 12.92 -4.92
N VAL A 324 8.06 12.52 -4.32
CA VAL A 324 6.72 12.71 -4.89
C VAL A 324 5.70 12.92 -3.76
N ARG A 325 4.82 13.91 -3.95
CA ARG A 325 3.65 14.14 -3.10
C ARG A 325 2.38 13.87 -3.88
N CYS A 326 1.44 13.16 -3.28
CA CYS A 326 0.13 12.85 -3.84
C CYS A 326 -0.98 13.36 -2.90
N LYS A 327 -1.94 14.11 -3.45
CA LYS A 327 -3.19 14.45 -2.76
C LYS A 327 -4.37 13.85 -3.52
N LEU A 328 -5.15 13.02 -2.83
CA LEU A 328 -6.43 12.48 -3.31
C LEU A 328 -7.57 13.14 -2.56
N THR A 329 -8.62 13.56 -3.26
CA THR A 329 -9.83 14.15 -2.65
C THR A 329 -11.03 13.26 -2.88
N TYR A 330 -11.58 12.71 -1.80
CA TYR A 330 -12.68 11.75 -1.82
C TYR A 330 -14.02 12.46 -1.63
N LYS A 331 -14.99 12.13 -2.48
CA LYS A 331 -16.41 12.51 -2.37
C LYS A 331 -17.25 11.27 -2.06
N TRP A 332 -18.47 11.50 -1.59
CA TRP A 332 -19.53 10.50 -1.59
C TRP A 332 -20.39 10.70 -2.85
N ASP A 333 -20.55 9.67 -3.67
CA ASP A 333 -21.37 9.73 -4.88
C ASP A 333 -22.08 8.39 -5.12
N ASN A 334 -23.32 8.43 -5.59
CA ASN A 334 -24.17 7.26 -5.87
C ASN A 334 -24.27 6.15 -4.79
N GLY A 335 -23.86 6.42 -3.55
CA GLY A 335 -23.89 5.45 -2.45
C GLY A 335 -22.54 4.79 -2.11
N ASP A 336 -21.46 5.19 -2.78
CA ASP A 336 -20.08 4.76 -2.52
C ASP A 336 -19.13 5.96 -2.42
N ARG A 337 -17.88 5.70 -2.00
CA ARG A 337 -16.81 6.70 -1.89
C ARG A 337 -15.94 6.68 -3.16
N GLU A 338 -15.82 7.81 -3.83
CA GLU A 338 -15.02 7.96 -5.06
C GLU A 338 -13.91 9.01 -4.91
N VAL A 339 -12.80 8.83 -5.62
CA VAL A 339 -11.79 9.89 -5.80
C VAL A 339 -12.33 10.89 -6.82
N SER A 340 -12.57 12.14 -6.37
CA SER A 340 -13.07 13.24 -7.19
C SER A 340 -11.97 14.06 -7.87
N HIS A 341 -10.82 14.19 -7.21
CA HIS A 341 -9.68 14.97 -7.69
C HIS A 341 -8.40 14.31 -7.23
N ILE A 342 -7.38 14.38 -8.10
CA ILE A 342 -6.04 13.88 -7.84
C ILE A 342 -5.01 14.96 -8.16
N HIS A 343 -3.93 15.03 -7.39
CA HIS A 343 -2.81 15.91 -7.64
C HIS A 343 -1.50 15.25 -7.18
N ILE A 344 -0.71 14.78 -8.13
CA ILE A 344 0.58 14.12 -7.97
C ILE A 344 1.67 15.01 -8.57
N VAL A 345 2.65 15.40 -7.76
CA VAL A 345 3.80 16.21 -8.18
C VAL A 345 5.11 15.57 -7.78
N SER A 346 6.07 15.55 -8.70
CA SER A 346 7.47 15.23 -8.43
C SER A 346 8.15 16.43 -7.80
N THR A 347 8.75 16.23 -6.63
CA THR A 347 9.50 17.23 -5.85
C THR A 347 11.02 17.14 -6.06
N LYS A 348 11.50 16.20 -6.90
CA LYS A 348 12.94 16.09 -7.26
C LYS A 348 13.46 17.20 -8.15
N SER A 349 12.58 17.93 -8.84
CA SER A 349 12.94 19.09 -9.66
C SER A 349 12.75 20.39 -8.88
N ALA A 350 13.60 21.39 -9.14
CA ALA A 350 13.51 22.73 -8.52
C ALA A 350 12.17 23.44 -8.79
N ILE A 351 11.47 23.03 -9.85
CA ILE A 351 10.06 23.35 -10.11
C ILE A 351 9.29 22.03 -10.01
N PRO A 352 8.24 21.92 -9.18
CA PRO A 352 7.44 20.70 -9.07
C PRO A 352 6.83 20.31 -10.43
N LYS A 353 7.15 19.12 -10.93
CA LYS A 353 6.57 18.61 -12.18
C LYS A 353 5.29 17.83 -11.86
N ALA A 354 4.16 18.26 -12.41
CA ALA A 354 2.93 17.46 -12.36
C ALA A 354 3.15 16.11 -13.07
N LEU A 355 2.66 15.03 -12.47
CA LEU A 355 2.65 13.69 -13.06
C LEU A 355 1.22 13.29 -13.43
N ILE A 356 0.27 13.57 -12.53
CA ILE A 356 -1.17 13.43 -12.73
C ILE A 356 -1.83 14.55 -11.92
N SER A 357 -2.70 15.36 -12.52
CA SER A 357 -3.40 16.46 -11.85
C SER A 357 -4.71 16.79 -12.58
N GLY A 358 -5.85 16.58 -11.93
CA GLY A 358 -7.15 16.88 -12.51
C GLY A 358 -8.34 16.37 -11.69
N LYS A 359 -9.53 16.67 -12.19
CA LYS A 359 -10.78 16.09 -11.70
C LYS A 359 -10.98 14.71 -12.33
N LEU A 360 -11.37 13.72 -11.53
CA LEU A 360 -11.74 12.40 -12.04
C LEU A 360 -13.23 12.32 -12.34
N GLU A 361 -13.53 11.79 -13.52
CA GLU A 361 -14.87 11.42 -13.97
C GLU A 361 -14.78 10.01 -14.59
N ASN A 362 -15.60 9.07 -14.10
CA ASN A 362 -15.56 7.66 -14.52
C ASN A 362 -14.15 7.01 -14.49
N GLY A 363 -13.31 7.41 -13.52
CA GLY A 363 -11.95 6.88 -13.36
C GLY A 363 -10.88 7.48 -14.29
N ARG A 364 -11.21 8.54 -15.06
CA ARG A 364 -10.27 9.24 -15.95
C ARG A 364 -10.24 10.74 -15.68
N ILE A 365 -9.15 11.40 -16.07
CA ILE A 365 -9.06 12.86 -16.07
C ILE A 365 -9.58 13.36 -17.42
N ASN A 366 -10.68 14.12 -17.39
CA ASN A 366 -11.20 14.77 -18.59
C ASN A 366 -10.40 16.04 -18.90
N ASP A 367 -10.12 16.86 -17.88
CA ASP A 367 -9.36 18.11 -18.03
C ASP A 367 -8.23 18.18 -16.99
N GLY A 368 -7.00 18.42 -17.44
CA GLY A 368 -5.83 18.56 -16.57
C GLY A 368 -4.53 18.05 -17.19
N PHE A 369 -3.72 17.37 -16.39
CA PHE A 369 -2.47 16.72 -16.79
C PHE A 369 -2.52 15.25 -16.37
N ASP A 370 -2.11 14.33 -17.24
CA ASP A 370 -2.24 12.89 -16.99
C ASP A 370 -1.04 12.10 -17.54
N THR A 371 -0.86 10.88 -17.03
CA THR A 371 0.15 9.91 -17.48
C THR A 371 -0.53 8.58 -17.80
N TRP A 372 -0.59 8.23 -19.08
CA TRP A 372 -1.27 7.03 -19.57
C TRP A 372 -0.30 5.86 -19.74
N TYR A 373 -0.81 4.66 -19.43
CA TYR A 373 -0.09 3.40 -19.52
C TYR A 373 -0.85 2.40 -20.40
N ALA A 374 -0.14 1.62 -21.20
CA ALA A 374 -0.69 0.48 -21.91
C ALA A 374 -0.98 -0.69 -20.95
N GLU A 375 -1.70 -1.72 -21.42
CA GLU A 375 -2.06 -2.89 -20.60
C GLU A 375 -0.87 -3.70 -20.05
N ASN A 376 0.30 -3.57 -20.68
CA ASN A 376 1.57 -4.14 -20.23
C ASN A 376 2.34 -3.21 -19.28
N GLY A 377 1.72 -2.14 -18.78
CA GLY A 377 2.31 -1.21 -17.82
C GLY A 377 3.41 -0.29 -18.37
N HIS A 378 3.66 -0.27 -19.69
CA HIS A 378 4.52 0.73 -20.30
C HIS A 378 3.79 2.06 -20.46
N MET A 379 4.44 3.16 -20.09
CA MET A 379 3.96 4.52 -20.38
C MET A 379 3.78 4.70 -21.90
N ILE A 380 2.68 5.33 -22.30
CA ILE A 380 2.35 5.64 -23.70
C ILE A 380 2.15 7.14 -23.94
N TYR A 381 1.78 7.90 -22.90
CA TYR A 381 1.62 9.35 -22.96
C TYR A 381 1.85 9.98 -21.59
N GLN A 382 2.41 11.18 -21.56
CA GLN A 382 2.42 12.07 -20.41
C GLN A 382 2.25 13.50 -20.91
N GLY A 383 1.22 14.21 -20.44
CA GLY A 383 0.93 15.56 -20.93
C GLY A 383 -0.45 16.08 -20.52
N SER A 384 -0.82 17.21 -21.11
CA SER A 384 -2.11 17.85 -20.87
C SER A 384 -3.25 17.17 -21.63
N VAL A 385 -4.43 17.15 -21.00
CA VAL A 385 -5.64 16.49 -21.49
C VAL A 385 -6.82 17.47 -21.37
N VAL A 386 -7.68 17.53 -22.38
CA VAL A 386 -8.91 18.35 -22.40
C VAL A 386 -10.04 17.53 -23.02
N ASN A 387 -11.21 17.50 -22.39
CA ASN A 387 -12.34 16.61 -22.74
C ASN A 387 -11.95 15.12 -22.92
N GLY A 388 -10.88 14.66 -22.27
CA GLY A 388 -10.35 13.29 -22.40
C GLY A 388 -9.41 13.05 -23.60
N TYR A 389 -9.15 14.06 -24.43
CA TYR A 389 -8.22 14.01 -25.56
C TYR A 389 -6.87 14.67 -25.21
N ARG A 390 -5.77 14.18 -25.80
CA ARG A 390 -4.44 14.80 -25.67
C ARG A 390 -4.47 16.18 -26.30
N GLN A 391 -4.12 17.21 -25.53
CA GLN A 391 -4.27 18.61 -25.91
C GLN A 391 -3.15 19.45 -25.28
N GLY A 392 -2.56 20.38 -26.03
CA GLY A 392 -1.44 21.20 -25.53
C GLY A 392 -0.16 20.37 -25.36
N GLN A 393 0.69 20.72 -24.39
CA GLN A 393 2.02 20.09 -24.28
C GLN A 393 1.96 18.65 -23.77
N GLY A 394 2.64 17.73 -24.46
CA GLY A 394 2.76 16.33 -24.05
C GLY A 394 3.77 15.51 -24.84
N THR A 395 4.17 14.38 -24.27
CA THR A 395 5.13 13.43 -24.83
C THR A 395 4.47 12.07 -24.96
N SER A 396 4.54 11.44 -26.14
CA SER A 396 4.12 10.05 -26.34
C SER A 396 5.30 9.09 -26.45
N TYR A 397 5.03 7.83 -26.13
CA TYR A 397 6.04 6.79 -26.03
C TYR A 397 5.63 5.53 -26.79
N LYS A 398 6.58 4.93 -27.52
CA LYS A 398 6.42 3.68 -28.28
C LYS A 398 7.50 2.70 -27.83
N LYS A 399 7.09 1.54 -27.27
CA LYS A 399 8.01 0.53 -26.70
C LYS A 399 9.01 1.11 -25.66
N GLY A 400 8.52 2.01 -24.79
CA GLY A 400 9.32 2.64 -23.73
C GLY A 400 10.31 3.73 -24.20
N ARG A 401 10.28 4.11 -25.48
CA ARG A 401 11.08 5.19 -26.07
C ARG A 401 10.16 6.36 -26.42
N VAL A 402 10.66 7.59 -26.35
CA VAL A 402 9.90 8.76 -26.85
C VAL A 402 9.63 8.54 -28.34
N SER A 403 8.37 8.72 -28.76
CA SER A 403 7.96 8.73 -30.17
C SER A 403 7.62 10.12 -30.67
N PHE A 404 7.07 10.98 -29.81
CA PHE A 404 6.81 12.38 -30.12
C PHE A 404 6.87 13.23 -28.85
N SER A 405 7.33 14.48 -28.96
CA SER A 405 7.24 15.46 -27.88
C SER A 405 6.89 16.84 -28.44
N GLY A 406 5.83 17.46 -27.92
CA GLY A 406 5.38 18.78 -28.37
C GLY A 406 3.92 19.10 -28.04
N GLU A 407 3.34 19.98 -28.83
CA GLU A 407 1.93 20.37 -28.80
C GLU A 407 1.03 19.35 -29.51
N TRP A 408 -0.09 19.05 -28.87
CA TRP A 408 -1.17 18.18 -29.31
C TRP A 408 -2.46 18.97 -29.51
N GLU A 409 -3.30 18.52 -30.45
CA GLU A 409 -4.63 19.07 -30.68
C GLU A 409 -5.58 17.93 -31.06
N GLU A 410 -6.61 17.71 -30.25
CA GLU A 410 -7.62 16.64 -30.43
C GLU A 410 -6.99 15.28 -30.77
N ASP A 411 -6.06 14.82 -29.93
CA ASP A 411 -5.33 13.55 -30.08
C ASP A 411 -4.32 13.46 -31.25
N GLN A 412 -4.17 14.53 -32.04
CA GLN A 412 -3.20 14.64 -33.14
C GLN A 412 -1.95 15.41 -32.72
N PHE A 413 -0.83 15.15 -33.41
CA PHE A 413 0.35 16.00 -33.36
C PHE A 413 0.03 17.34 -34.01
N LYS A 414 0.47 18.45 -33.39
CA LYS A 414 0.33 19.81 -33.94
C LYS A 414 1.68 20.47 -34.21
N ASN A 415 2.53 20.57 -33.19
CA ASN A 415 3.87 21.17 -33.30
C ASN A 415 4.84 20.39 -32.42
N GLY A 416 5.98 19.91 -32.92
CA GLY A 416 6.94 19.23 -32.06
C GLY A 416 8.00 18.42 -32.78
N THR A 417 8.61 17.50 -32.05
CA THR A 417 9.65 16.60 -32.56
C THR A 417 9.15 15.17 -32.60
N LEU A 418 9.22 14.54 -33.78
CA LEU A 418 9.00 13.11 -34.00
C LEU A 418 10.31 12.35 -33.86
N TYR A 419 10.26 11.20 -33.19
CA TYR A 419 11.41 10.35 -32.93
C TYR A 419 11.17 8.92 -33.41
N GLU A 420 12.14 8.38 -34.15
CA GLU A 420 12.18 6.96 -34.51
C GLU A 420 13.48 6.32 -34.01
N LYS A 421 13.37 5.14 -33.40
CA LYS A 421 14.53 4.37 -32.86
C LYS A 421 15.41 5.14 -31.83
N ASN A 422 14.96 6.31 -31.35
CA ASN A 422 15.67 7.33 -30.53
C ASN A 422 16.43 8.42 -31.32
N GLU A 423 16.35 8.44 -32.66
CA GLU A 423 16.82 9.54 -33.49
C GLU A 423 15.65 10.52 -33.74
N GLN A 424 15.92 11.83 -33.73
CA GLN A 424 14.96 12.83 -34.21
C GLN A 424 14.85 12.68 -35.73
N VAL A 425 13.63 12.44 -36.23
CA VAL A 425 13.37 12.31 -37.67
C VAL A 425 12.68 13.53 -38.28
N PHE A 426 11.96 14.31 -37.47
CA PHE A 426 11.33 15.54 -37.91
C PHE A 426 11.12 16.50 -36.74
N HIS A 427 11.26 17.80 -36.98
CA HIS A 427 10.89 18.87 -36.05
C HIS A 427 10.12 19.97 -36.79
N GLY A 428 8.88 20.24 -36.36
CA GLY A 428 8.04 21.29 -36.95
C GLY A 428 6.54 21.08 -36.73
N GLU A 429 5.76 21.66 -37.63
CA GLU A 429 4.30 21.58 -37.68
C GLU A 429 3.84 20.25 -38.28
N PHE A 430 2.70 19.75 -37.81
CA PHE A 430 2.03 18.55 -38.28
C PHE A 430 0.59 18.87 -38.69
N LYS A 431 0.04 18.07 -39.60
CA LYS A 431 -1.36 18.17 -40.03
C LYS A 431 -1.91 16.76 -40.29
N ASN A 432 -3.04 16.42 -39.68
CA ASN A 432 -3.61 15.08 -39.76
C ASN A 432 -2.62 13.96 -39.34
N GLY A 433 -1.70 14.28 -38.41
CA GLY A 433 -0.64 13.37 -37.95
C GLY A 433 0.58 13.24 -38.87
N ILE A 434 0.61 13.91 -40.03
CA ILE A 434 1.70 13.90 -41.01
C ILE A 434 2.58 15.16 -40.82
N PRO A 435 3.92 15.08 -40.92
CA PRO A 435 4.81 16.24 -41.01
C PRO A 435 4.33 17.23 -42.08
N TRP A 436 4.21 18.52 -41.75
CA TRP A 436 3.58 19.52 -42.62
C TRP A 436 4.51 20.67 -42.98
N ASN A 437 5.17 21.32 -42.01
CA ASN A 437 6.17 22.37 -42.24
C ASN A 437 7.30 22.21 -41.23
N GLY A 438 8.55 22.01 -41.65
CA GLY A 438 9.65 21.83 -40.69
C GLY A 438 10.91 21.18 -41.26
N GLU A 439 11.82 20.80 -40.36
CA GLU A 439 13.10 20.17 -40.68
C GLU A 439 13.01 18.65 -40.48
N ALA A 440 13.44 17.90 -41.49
CA ALA A 440 13.49 16.45 -41.56
C ALA A 440 14.93 15.94 -41.50
N THR A 441 15.13 14.79 -40.87
CA THR A 441 16.40 14.06 -40.80
C THR A 441 16.12 12.57 -40.96
N LYS A 442 16.46 11.99 -42.11
CA LYS A 442 16.09 10.60 -42.47
C LYS A 442 14.58 10.33 -42.36
N LEU A 443 13.74 11.28 -42.76
CA LEU A 443 12.29 11.12 -42.75
C LEU A 443 11.83 10.17 -43.86
N ARG A 444 10.97 9.22 -43.51
CA ARG A 444 10.23 8.37 -44.45
C ARG A 444 8.85 8.96 -44.73
N GLY A 445 8.53 9.11 -46.02
CA GLY A 445 7.22 9.48 -46.52
C GLY A 445 6.58 8.35 -47.32
N PHE A 446 5.51 8.67 -48.07
CA PHE A 446 4.90 7.75 -49.03
C PHE A 446 5.75 7.64 -50.31
N ALA A 447 6.19 8.78 -50.85
CA ALA A 447 6.96 8.86 -52.08
C ALA A 447 8.49 8.93 -51.86
N TYR A 448 8.98 8.98 -50.62
CA TYR A 448 10.39 9.26 -50.32
C TYR A 448 10.91 8.54 -49.08
N GLU A 449 12.21 8.32 -49.05
CA GLU A 449 12.94 7.56 -48.04
C GLU A 449 14.22 8.29 -47.62
N ASP A 450 14.57 8.14 -46.33
CA ASP A 450 15.74 8.76 -45.68
C ASP A 450 15.93 10.27 -45.98
N PHE A 451 14.84 11.01 -46.24
CA PHE A 451 14.89 12.43 -46.62
C PHE A 451 15.41 13.32 -45.49
N THR A 452 16.37 14.18 -45.82
CA THR A 452 16.98 15.14 -44.92
C THR A 452 16.94 16.53 -45.55
N GLY A 453 16.24 17.47 -44.93
CA GLY A 453 15.93 18.76 -45.53
C GLY A 453 14.72 19.45 -44.92
N VAL A 454 14.11 20.37 -45.65
CA VAL A 454 12.91 21.12 -45.26
C VAL A 454 11.68 20.52 -45.94
N ILE A 455 10.62 20.27 -45.16
CA ILE A 455 9.27 19.94 -45.63
C ILE A 455 8.43 21.22 -45.63
N VAL A 456 7.64 21.44 -46.69
CA VAL A 456 6.65 22.53 -46.79
C VAL A 456 5.34 21.98 -47.35
N LYS A 457 4.22 22.23 -46.64
CA LYS A 457 2.88 21.71 -46.96
C LYS A 457 2.82 20.18 -47.18
N GLY A 458 3.60 19.43 -46.40
CA GLY A 458 3.67 17.96 -46.43
C GLY A 458 4.70 17.39 -47.42
N GLU A 459 5.22 18.20 -48.34
CA GLU A 459 6.14 17.75 -49.38
C GLU A 459 7.58 18.23 -49.15
N PRO A 460 8.60 17.46 -49.58
CA PRO A 460 10.00 17.91 -49.60
C PRO A 460 10.19 19.18 -50.43
N TYR A 461 10.74 20.23 -49.80
CA TYR A 461 10.99 21.53 -50.41
C TYR A 461 12.45 21.74 -50.80
N SER A 462 13.37 21.44 -49.89
CA SER A 462 14.81 21.59 -50.12
C SER A 462 15.61 20.58 -49.31
N GLY A 463 16.49 19.80 -49.93
CA GLY A 463 17.30 18.79 -49.23
C GLY A 463 17.66 17.61 -50.12
N GLY A 464 18.06 16.49 -49.51
CA GLY A 464 18.42 15.27 -50.23
C GLY A 464 17.85 14.03 -49.57
N GLY A 465 17.65 12.98 -50.35
CA GLY A 465 17.12 11.70 -49.89
C GLY A 465 16.97 10.74 -51.05
N TYR A 466 16.05 9.78 -50.92
CA TYR A 466 15.64 8.92 -52.02
C TYR A 466 14.15 9.14 -52.32
N ILE A 467 13.77 9.08 -53.59
CA ILE A 467 12.38 9.18 -54.07
C ILE A 467 12.00 7.86 -54.75
N PHE A 468 10.74 7.46 -54.63
CA PHE A 468 10.23 6.22 -55.21
C PHE A 468 10.51 6.18 -56.72
N HIS A 469 11.08 5.07 -57.19
CA HIS A 469 11.42 4.84 -58.58
C HIS A 469 10.47 3.83 -59.21
N ARG A 470 10.38 2.61 -58.66
CA ARG A 470 9.42 1.58 -59.08
C ARG A 470 9.26 0.46 -58.04
N ASP A 471 8.28 -0.40 -58.22
CA ASP A 471 8.10 -1.64 -57.43
C ASP A 471 8.42 -2.93 -58.22
N GLU A 472 8.16 -4.09 -57.60
CA GLU A 472 8.37 -5.40 -58.23
C GLU A 472 7.53 -5.67 -59.49
N CYS A 473 6.44 -4.93 -59.68
CA CYS A 473 5.61 -4.99 -60.88
C CYS A 473 6.10 -4.03 -61.99
N GLY A 474 7.13 -3.24 -61.71
CA GLY A 474 7.64 -2.19 -62.59
C GLY A 474 6.83 -0.89 -62.54
N ARG A 475 5.89 -0.74 -61.58
CA ARG A 475 5.03 0.45 -61.47
C ARG A 475 5.80 1.62 -60.88
N ASP A 476 5.76 2.77 -61.53
CA ASP A 476 6.35 4.02 -61.01
C ASP A 476 5.33 4.84 -60.18
N PHE A 477 5.72 6.05 -59.75
CA PHE A 477 4.82 6.92 -58.97
C PHE A 477 3.62 7.43 -59.78
N ASP A 478 3.78 7.59 -61.09
CA ASP A 478 2.70 7.98 -62.01
C ASP A 478 1.68 6.84 -62.11
N ASP A 479 2.11 5.56 -62.16
CA ASP A 479 1.21 4.39 -62.16
C ASP A 479 0.34 4.28 -60.89
N PHE A 480 0.83 4.72 -59.74
CA PHE A 480 0.03 4.79 -58.50
C PHE A 480 -0.99 5.94 -58.49
N THR A 481 -0.84 6.93 -59.38
CA THR A 481 -1.72 8.11 -59.47
C THR A 481 -2.60 8.13 -60.72
N ARG A 482 -2.29 7.30 -61.73
CA ARG A 482 -2.99 7.24 -63.03
C ARG A 482 -3.83 5.97 -63.19
N ILE A 483 -5.09 6.05 -62.76
CA ILE A 483 -6.15 5.33 -63.49
C ILE A 483 -6.59 6.23 -64.66
N GLU A 484 -5.79 6.26 -65.73
CA GLU A 484 -6.21 6.34 -67.15
C GLU A 484 -5.02 6.55 -68.12
N GLU A 485 -5.06 5.79 -69.22
CA GLU A 485 -4.35 5.90 -70.51
C GLU A 485 -2.82 5.77 -70.61
N ILE A 486 -2.43 5.01 -71.64
CA ILE A 486 -1.11 4.47 -71.98
C ILE A 486 -0.88 4.71 -73.48
N ASP A 487 0.37 4.93 -73.89
CA ASP A 487 1.15 4.21 -74.95
C ASP A 487 2.32 5.12 -75.48
N PRO A 488 3.26 4.70 -76.36
CA PRO A 488 4.65 4.53 -75.89
C PRO A 488 5.75 5.21 -76.76
N GLU A 489 7.01 4.78 -76.53
CA GLU A 489 8.27 4.97 -77.32
C GLU A 489 9.03 6.32 -77.10
N GLU A 490 10.38 6.39 -77.09
CA GLU A 490 11.43 5.54 -77.70
C GLU A 490 12.81 5.57 -76.93
N GLU A 491 13.79 4.72 -77.30
CA GLU A 491 15.08 4.41 -76.61
C GLU A 491 16.31 5.34 -76.90
N ALA A 492 17.36 5.31 -76.05
CA ALA A 492 18.77 4.93 -76.42
C ALA A 492 19.87 5.19 -75.34
N GLU A 493 20.98 4.41 -75.43
CA GLU A 493 22.14 4.24 -74.50
C GLU A 493 23.23 5.36 -74.57
N ALA A 494 24.40 5.42 -73.85
CA ALA A 494 25.22 4.39 -73.17
C ALA A 494 26.33 4.90 -72.18
N ASN A 495 26.47 4.21 -71.03
CA ASN A 495 27.71 3.59 -70.45
C ASN A 495 28.97 4.40 -70.01
N ILE A 496 29.44 4.21 -68.74
CA ILE A 496 30.74 3.58 -68.35
C ILE A 496 30.92 3.45 -66.81
N HIS A 497 31.31 2.24 -66.36
CA HIS A 497 31.62 1.81 -64.97
C HIS A 497 32.76 2.54 -64.22
N ALA A 498 32.73 2.55 -62.86
CA ALA A 498 33.51 1.57 -62.04
C ALA A 498 33.64 1.87 -60.51
N ALA A 499 32.58 1.76 -59.70
CA ALA A 499 32.71 1.54 -58.23
C ALA A 499 31.59 0.67 -57.57
N GLU A 500 30.71 0.04 -58.37
CA GLU A 500 29.37 -0.41 -57.93
C GLU A 500 29.28 -1.76 -57.19
N GLU A 501 30.35 -2.59 -57.19
CA GLU A 501 30.24 -4.04 -56.94
C GLU A 501 29.81 -4.48 -55.51
N PHE A 502 29.77 -3.58 -54.53
CA PHE A 502 29.25 -3.90 -53.19
C PHE A 502 27.77 -3.54 -53.01
N HIS A 503 27.33 -2.38 -53.51
CA HIS A 503 25.93 -1.93 -53.43
C HIS A 503 25.03 -2.75 -54.37
N ALA A 504 25.43 -2.94 -55.63
CA ALA A 504 24.66 -3.68 -56.62
C ALA A 504 24.37 -5.14 -56.19
N ARG A 505 25.25 -5.77 -55.40
CA ARG A 505 25.03 -7.12 -54.86
C ARG A 505 23.98 -7.15 -53.74
N GLN A 506 23.92 -6.11 -52.89
CA GLN A 506 22.89 -6.04 -51.85
C GLN A 506 21.51 -5.76 -52.46
N ASN A 507 21.43 -4.80 -53.39
CA ASN A 507 20.21 -4.51 -54.15
C ASN A 507 19.68 -5.77 -54.87
N ASN A 508 20.54 -6.51 -55.59
CA ASN A 508 20.16 -7.75 -56.26
C ASN A 508 19.78 -8.91 -55.32
N GLU A 509 20.27 -8.96 -54.08
CA GLU A 509 19.79 -9.93 -53.07
C GLU A 509 18.42 -9.55 -52.47
N LEU A 510 18.07 -8.27 -52.48
CA LEU A 510 16.77 -7.76 -52.02
C LEU A 510 15.68 -7.89 -53.10
N ARG A 511 16.02 -7.75 -54.39
CA ARG A 511 15.12 -8.04 -55.52
C ARG A 511 14.72 -9.53 -55.65
N ARG A 512 15.28 -10.42 -54.82
CA ARG A 512 14.89 -11.84 -54.73
C ARG A 512 13.77 -12.12 -53.72
N TYR A 513 13.13 -11.10 -53.17
CA TYR A 513 11.96 -11.25 -52.31
C TYR A 513 10.66 -11.11 -53.11
N GLU A 514 9.57 -11.67 -52.60
CA GLU A 514 8.24 -11.63 -53.26
C GLU A 514 7.71 -10.20 -53.49
N SER A 515 8.15 -9.22 -52.69
CA SER A 515 7.79 -7.82 -52.86
C SER A 515 8.99 -6.91 -52.53
N TRP A 516 9.22 -5.91 -53.38
CA TRP A 516 10.32 -4.96 -53.22
C TRP A 516 10.01 -3.61 -53.88
N GLU A 517 10.53 -2.56 -53.27
CA GLU A 517 10.42 -1.18 -53.73
C GLU A 517 11.82 -0.62 -53.99
N GLU A 518 12.00 0.02 -55.14
CA GLU A 518 13.20 0.76 -55.50
C GLU A 518 12.98 2.26 -55.33
N TYR A 519 13.97 2.89 -54.72
CA TYR A 519 14.05 4.34 -54.59
C TYR A 519 15.37 4.83 -55.19
N ILE A 520 15.35 5.98 -55.85
CA ILE A 520 16.51 6.60 -56.48
C ILE A 520 16.93 7.85 -55.71
N ALA A 521 18.24 8.09 -55.58
CA ALA A 521 18.77 9.29 -54.95
C ALA A 521 18.23 10.54 -55.66
N ALA A 522 17.78 11.53 -54.88
CA ALA A 522 17.26 12.78 -55.40
C ALA A 522 17.60 13.97 -54.49
N GLU A 523 17.78 15.13 -55.12
CA GLU A 523 17.86 16.42 -54.45
C GLU A 523 16.61 17.25 -54.76
N TRP A 524 16.09 17.93 -53.74
CA TRP A 524 14.99 18.88 -53.87
C TRP A 524 15.53 20.29 -53.81
N ALA A 525 15.09 21.12 -54.76
CA ALA A 525 15.30 22.56 -54.77
C ALA A 525 13.98 23.26 -55.11
N ASP A 526 13.55 24.20 -54.25
CA ASP A 526 12.29 24.94 -54.35
C ASP A 526 11.06 24.06 -54.67
N GLY A 527 10.96 22.90 -54.01
CA GLY A 527 9.85 21.94 -54.15
C GLY A 527 9.91 21.06 -55.40
N LYS A 528 11.00 21.08 -56.16
CA LYS A 528 11.21 20.21 -57.33
C LYS A 528 12.27 19.16 -57.05
N ALA A 529 11.91 17.89 -57.21
CA ALA A 529 12.86 16.78 -57.19
C ALA A 529 13.71 16.79 -58.47
N THR A 530 15.02 16.58 -58.32
CA THR A 530 15.95 16.24 -59.39
C THR A 530 16.53 14.87 -59.04
N HIS A 531 16.21 13.88 -59.86
CA HIS A 531 16.66 12.50 -59.68
C HIS A 531 18.09 12.35 -60.20
N ALA A 532 18.90 11.55 -59.53
CA ALA A 532 20.18 11.11 -60.05
C ALA A 532 19.99 10.13 -61.24
N GLU A 533 21.06 9.81 -61.96
CA GLU A 533 21.01 8.76 -62.99
C GLU A 533 20.70 7.39 -62.36
N PRO A 534 19.89 6.52 -63.00
CA PRO A 534 19.47 5.21 -62.47
C PRO A 534 20.58 4.14 -62.55
N VAL A 535 21.76 4.47 -62.02
CA VAL A 535 22.88 3.55 -61.78
C VAL A 535 22.79 2.96 -60.37
N GLU A 536 23.36 1.77 -60.13
CA GLU A 536 23.13 1.01 -58.89
C GLU A 536 23.67 1.71 -57.63
N GLU A 537 24.68 2.58 -57.78
CA GLU A 537 25.17 3.44 -56.70
C GLU A 537 24.11 4.42 -56.16
N ASN A 538 23.15 4.82 -57.00
CA ASN A 538 22.08 5.76 -56.65
C ASN A 538 20.78 5.07 -56.20
N LEU A 539 20.71 3.74 -56.28
CA LEU A 539 19.49 2.97 -55.96
C LEU A 539 19.51 2.40 -54.54
N LEU A 540 18.40 2.60 -53.84
CA LEU A 540 18.06 1.99 -52.55
C LEU A 540 16.91 1.00 -52.77
N VAL A 541 17.20 -0.30 -52.74
CA VAL A 541 16.16 -1.34 -52.71
C VAL A 541 15.72 -1.60 -51.27
N LYS A 542 14.41 -1.72 -51.03
CA LYS A 542 13.84 -2.29 -49.80
C LYS A 542 12.93 -3.46 -50.16
N ALA A 543 12.89 -4.49 -49.31
CA ALA A 543 12.24 -5.76 -49.63
C ALA A 543 11.55 -6.40 -48.43
N TRP A 544 10.47 -7.13 -48.70
CA TRP A 544 9.59 -7.77 -47.70
C TRP A 544 9.02 -9.10 -48.23
N GLY A 545 8.55 -9.95 -47.31
CA GLY A 545 8.04 -11.29 -47.63
C GLY A 545 9.12 -12.37 -47.52
N ASP A 546 8.86 -13.51 -48.15
CA ASP A 546 9.84 -14.60 -48.26
C ASP A 546 10.77 -14.40 -49.47
N LYS A 547 11.93 -15.06 -49.47
CA LYS A 547 12.81 -15.11 -50.64
C LYS A 547 12.24 -16.06 -51.69
N VAL A 548 12.02 -15.54 -52.89
CA VAL A 548 11.79 -16.32 -54.11
C VAL A 548 13.06 -17.14 -54.40
N THR A 549 12.88 -18.46 -54.49
CA THR A 549 13.96 -19.46 -54.63
C THR A 549 14.44 -19.62 -56.07
#